data_AF-A0A1I7EJE6-F1
#
_entry.id   AF-A0A1I7EJE6-F1
#
_cell.length_a   1.000
_cell.length_b   1.000
_cell.length_c   1.000
_cell.angle_alpha   90.00
_cell.angle_beta   90.00
_cell.angle_gamma   90.00
#
_symmetry.space_group_name_H-M   'P 1'
#
loop_
_entity.id
_entity.type
_entity.pdbx_description
1 polymer ?
#
loop_
_entity_poly.entity_id
_entity_poly.type
_entity_poly.pdbx_seq_one_letter_code
_entity_poly.pdbx_strand_id
1 'polypeptide(L)' 'MGMDPKQAAIMAVIELETKLHFDGDHDGAHTLTQTDCDSARASVFAAGHLLPSIAHSTLLFHIERAGRWLAGRGTQG' A
#
# COMPACT_ATOMS: atom_id res chain seq x y z
N MET A 1 -0.77 16.06 18.75
CA MET A 1 -1.81 16.03 17.69
C MET A 1 -1.67 14.70 16.98
N GLY A 2 -2.67 13.81 17.11
CA GLY A 2 -2.68 12.56 16.35
C GLY A 2 -3.05 12.84 14.89
N MET A 3 -2.42 12.14 13.95
CA MET A 3 -2.77 12.20 12.53
C MET A 3 -4.21 11.71 12.34
N ASP A 4 -4.98 12.39 11.48
CA ASP A 4 -6.33 11.95 11.12
C ASP A 4 -6.28 10.54 10.51
N PRO A 5 -7.13 9.59 10.93
CA PRO A 5 -7.05 8.22 10.43
C PRO A 5 -7.24 8.09 8.91
N LYS A 6 -8.03 8.96 8.27
CA LYS A 6 -8.18 8.95 6.81
C LYS A 6 -6.90 9.42 6.15
N GLN A 7 -6.29 10.49 6.69
CA GLN A 7 -4.99 10.97 6.22
C GLN A 7 -3.92 9.88 6.40
N ALA A 8 -3.89 9.19 7.53
CA ALA A 8 -2.95 8.09 7.77
C ALA A 8 -3.14 6.95 6.75
N ALA A 9 -4.38 6.55 6.48
CA ALA A 9 -4.68 5.51 5.48
C ALA A 9 -4.25 5.92 4.06
N ILE A 10 -4.55 7.15 3.64
CA ILE A 10 -4.16 7.67 2.32
C ILE A 10 -2.63 7.72 2.22
N MET A 11 -1.96 8.27 3.24
CA MET A 11 -0.52 8.44 3.24
C MET A 11 0.23 7.10 3.23
N ALA A 12 -0.28 6.10 3.96
CA ALA A 12 0.27 4.74 3.93
C ALA A 12 0.18 4.10 2.55
N VAL A 13 -0.92 4.32 1.80
CA VAL A 13 -1.05 3.81 0.43
C VAL A 13 -0.16 4.58 -0.55
N ILE A 14 -0.04 5.90 -0.42
CA ILE A 14 0.90 6.70 -1.23
C ILE A 14 2.35 6.23 -1.04
N GLU A 15 2.76 5.97 0.20
CA GLU A 15 4.09 5.45 0.50
C GLU A 15 4.30 4.07 -0.13
N LEU A 16 3.28 3.20 -0.05
CA LEU A 16 3.30 1.88 -0.69
C LEU A 16 3.46 1.96 -2.21
N GLU A 17 2.69 2.84 -2.87
CA GLU A 17 2.79 3.04 -4.32
C GLU A 17 4.12 3.66 -4.73
N THR A 18 4.66 4.55 -3.90
CA THR A 18 5.99 5.14 -4.12
C THR A 18 7.06 4.06 -4.09
N LYS A 19 7.06 3.19 -3.07
CA LYS A 19 7.96 2.03 -2.99
C LYS A 19 7.80 1.13 -4.22
N LEU A 20 6.57 0.78 -4.60
CA LEU A 20 6.28 -0.04 -5.79
C LEU A 20 6.81 0.59 -7.08
N HIS A 21 6.69 1.91 -7.25
CA HIS A 21 7.18 2.63 -8.42
C HIS A 21 8.71 2.56 -8.50
N PHE A 22 9.41 2.88 -7.40
CA PHE A 22 10.88 2.80 -7.36
C PHE A 22 11.39 1.38 -7.60
N ASP A 23 10.74 0.40 -6.97
CA ASP A 23 11.09 -1.01 -7.07
C ASP A 23 10.85 -1.62 -8.47
N GLY A 24 10.01 -0.98 -9.29
CA GLY A 24 9.72 -1.40 -10.67
C GLY A 24 10.43 -0.60 -11.77
N ASP A 25 10.83 0.64 -11.50
CA ASP A 25 11.51 1.53 -12.47
C ASP A 25 13.04 1.48 -12.33
N HIS A 26 13.53 1.29 -11.11
CA HIS A 26 14.95 1.18 -10.83
C HIS A 26 15.30 -0.23 -10.38
N ASP A 27 16.46 -0.74 -10.83
CA ASP A 27 17.15 -1.93 -10.29
C ASP A 27 17.69 -1.66 -8.86
N GLY A 28 16.98 -0.81 -8.11
CA GLY A 28 17.28 -0.36 -6.78
C GLY A 28 16.89 -1.39 -5.74
N ALA A 29 17.55 -1.29 -4.58
CA ALA A 29 17.32 -2.13 -3.41
C ALA A 29 15.82 -2.35 -3.22
N HIS A 30 15.38 -3.59 -3.38
CA HIS A 30 13.99 -4.04 -3.26
C HIS A 30 13.43 -3.66 -1.89
N THR A 31 12.83 -2.47 -1.79
CA THR A 31 12.39 -1.89 -0.51
C THR A 31 10.95 -2.21 -0.18
N LEU A 32 10.15 -2.58 -1.18
CA LEU A 32 8.77 -3.00 -0.98
C LEU A 32 8.75 -4.40 -0.36
N THR A 33 8.04 -4.55 0.76
CA THR A 33 7.89 -5.81 1.48
C THR A 33 6.42 -6.16 1.73
N GLN A 34 6.16 -7.42 2.09
CA GLN A 34 4.82 -7.85 2.52
C GLN A 34 4.34 -7.07 3.75
N THR A 35 5.24 -6.72 4.66
CA THR A 35 4.96 -5.91 5.86
C THR A 35 4.42 -4.52 5.49
N ASP A 36 4.91 -3.91 4.42
CA ASP A 36 4.38 -2.63 3.94
C ASP A 36 2.92 -2.76 3.47
N CYS A 37 2.62 -3.83 2.73
CA CYS A 37 1.24 -4.13 2.29
C CYS A 37 0.31 -4.35 3.48
N ASP A 38 0.76 -5.11 4.48
CA ASP A 38 -0.04 -5.42 5.67
C ASP A 38 -0.25 -4.20 6.56
N SER A 39 0.77 -3.34 6.68
CA SER A 39 0.70 -2.08 7.44
C SER A 39 -0.26 -1.07 6.78
N ALA A 40 -0.20 -0.94 5.45
CA ALA A 40 -1.14 -0.11 4.70
C ALA A 40 -2.57 -0.64 4.82
N ARG A 41 -2.76 -1.96 4.73
CA ARG A 41 -4.06 -2.62 4.90
C ARG A 41 -4.64 -2.39 6.28
N ALA A 42 -3.85 -2.52 7.34
CA ALA A 42 -4.29 -2.23 8.71
C ALA A 42 -4.74 -0.77 8.86
N SER A 43 -4.01 0.16 8.26
CA SER A 43 -4.34 1.60 8.28
C SER A 43 -5.66 1.90 7.56
N VAL A 44 -5.88 1.30 6.38
CA VAL A 44 -7.13 1.43 5.62
C VAL A 44 -8.32 0.83 6.38
N PHE A 45 -8.15 -0.35 6.99
CA PHE A 45 -9.22 -0.96 7.79
C PHE A 45 -9.56 -0.14 9.04
N ALA A 46 -8.56 0.39 9.75
CA ALA A 46 -8.78 1.26 10.91
C ALA A 46 -9.58 2.52 10.53
N ALA A 47 -9.33 3.07 9.34
CA ALA A 47 -10.04 4.23 8.81
C ALA A 47 -11.34 3.88 8.07
N GLY A 48 -11.69 2.60 7.89
CA GLY A 48 -12.76 2.16 6.98
C GLY A 48 -14.13 2.78 7.29
N HIS A 49 -14.46 2.98 8.57
CA HIS A 49 -15.71 3.61 9.00
C HIS A 49 -15.78 5.12 8.71
N LEU A 50 -14.66 5.75 8.36
CA LEU A 50 -14.54 7.18 8.06
C LEU A 50 -14.38 7.46 6.55
N LEU A 51 -14.08 6.43 5.77
CA LEU A 51 -13.83 6.54 4.34
C LEU A 51 -15.13 6.30 3.56
N PRO A 52 -15.41 7.12 2.52
CA PRO A 52 -16.43 6.76 1.53
C PRO A 52 -16.11 5.39 0.92
N SER A 53 -17.13 4.57 0.63
CA SER A 53 -16.94 3.20 0.12
C SER A 53 -16.06 3.15 -1.12
N ILE A 54 -16.17 4.13 -2.01
CA ILE A 54 -15.32 4.24 -3.21
C ILE A 54 -13.86 4.43 -2.81
N ALA A 55 -13.56 5.36 -1.90
CA ALA A 55 -12.19 5.61 -1.44
C ALA A 55 -11.60 4.37 -0.74
N HIS A 56 -12.38 3.71 0.13
CA HIS A 56 -11.95 2.50 0.81
C HIS A 56 -11.59 1.37 -0.18
N SER A 57 -12.47 1.09 -1.15
CA SER A 57 -12.23 0.07 -2.19
C SER A 57 -11.04 0.41 -3.08
N THR A 58 -10.88 1.68 -3.46
CA THR A 58 -9.73 2.13 -4.25
C THR A 58 -8.42 1.89 -3.49
N LEU A 59 -8.34 2.31 -2.23
CA LEU A 59 -7.14 2.11 -1.40
C LEU A 59 -6.78 0.62 -1.26
N LEU A 60 -7.77 -0.24 -1.04
CA LEU A 60 -7.55 -1.70 -1.01
C LEU A 60 -7.05 -2.24 -2.36
N PHE A 61 -7.59 -1.76 -3.49
CA PHE A 61 -7.15 -2.17 -4.82
C PHE A 61 -5.66 -1.85 -5.06
N HIS A 62 -5.18 -0.68 -4.64
CA HIS A 62 -3.77 -0.31 -4.74
C HIS A 62 -2.88 -1.24 -3.89
N ILE A 63 -3.31 -1.57 -2.67
CA ILE A 63 -2.58 -2.52 -1.81
C ILE A 63 -2.53 -3.92 -2.44
N GLU A 64 -3.64 -4.41 -3.00
CA GLU A 64 -3.66 -5.69 -3.68
C GLU A 64 -2.76 -5.73 -4.92
N ARG A 65 -2.72 -4.63 -5.69
CA ARG A 65 -1.81 -4.51 -6.83
C ARG A 65 -0.35 -4.60 -6.40
N ALA A 66 0.03 -3.91 -5.32
CA ALA A 66 1.38 -3.99 -4.76
C ALA A 66 1.70 -5.43 -4.28
N GLY A 67 0.77 -6.08 -3.59
CA GLY A 67 0.92 -7.47 -3.13
C GLY A 67 1.06 -8.47 -4.30
N ARG A 68 0.28 -8.31 -5.37
CA ARG A 68 0.40 -9.14 -6.59
C ARG A 68 1.76 -8.96 -7.26
N TRP A 69 2.24 -7.72 -7.33
CA TRP A 69 3.56 -7.44 -7.89
C TRP A 69 4.69 -8.04 -7.05
N LEU A 70 4.61 -7.93 -5.72
CA LEU A 70 5.50 -8.59 -4.76
C LEU A 70 5.53 -10.12 -4.96
N ALA A 71 4.36 -10.75 -5.10
CA ALA A 71 4.27 -12.19 -5.35
C ALA A 71 4.92 -12.59 -6.69
N GLY A 72 4.80 -11.74 -7.71
CA GLY A 72 5.42 -11.92 -9.03
C GLY A 72 6.95 -11.78 -9.05
N ARG A 73 7.56 -11.11 -8.06
CA ARG A 73 9.03 -11.12 -7.90
C ARG A 73 9.56 -12.52 -7.62
N GLY A 74 8.83 -13.34 -6.87
CA GLY A 74 9.25 -14.71 -6.52
C GLY A 74 9.21 -15.71 -7.68
N THR A 75 8.60 -15.35 -8.82
CA THR A 75 8.46 -16.23 -10.00
C THR A 75 9.44 -15.91 -11.14
N GLN A 76 10.32 -14.92 -10.96
CA GLN A 76 11.33 -14.53 -11.96
C GLN A 76 12.77 -14.90 -11.51
N GLY A 77 12.90 -15.82 -10.54
CA GLY A 77 14.17 -16.40 -10.10
C GLY A 77 14.46 -17.75 -10.75
#